data_AF-A0A1N6NZF5-F1
#
_entry.id   AF-A0A1N6NZF5-F1
#
_cell.length_a   1.000
_cell.length_b   1.000
_cell.length_c   1.000
_cell.angle_alpha   90.00
_cell.angle_beta   90.00
_cell.angle_gamma   90.00
#
_symmetry.space_group_name_H-M   'P 1'
#
loop_
_entity.id
_entity.type
_entity.pdbx_description
1 polymer ?
#
loop_
_entity_poly.entity_id
_entity_poly.type
_entity_poly.pdbx_seq_one_letter_code
_entity_poly.pdbx_strand_id
1 'polypeptide(L)'
;MLGIKQEALAFELGDDWNQKKVSLLEQKEIVESDVLMQVAQILKVPAEAIENFDEEQAINIISNTASFDNCQQPAFFNNQPTFNPLDKMVELYERMLKQQLEMIDKLEKLIQNK
;
A
#
# COMPACT_ATOMS: atom_id res chain seq x y z
N MET A 1 -20.69 7.22 4.37
CA MET A 1 -21.61 7.66 3.30
C MET A 1 -20.83 8.58 2.38
N LEU A 2 -20.66 8.23 1.10
CA LEU A 2 -20.14 9.17 0.11
C LEU A 2 -20.99 10.45 0.21
N GLY A 3 -20.37 11.62 0.29
CA GLY A 3 -21.04 12.92 0.50
C GLY A 3 -21.95 13.39 -0.65
N ILE A 4 -22.48 12.46 -1.44
CA ILE A 4 -23.39 12.70 -2.54
C ILE A 4 -24.80 12.76 -1.94
N LYS A 5 -25.49 13.88 -2.15
CA LYS A 5 -26.89 14.02 -1.71
C LYS A 5 -27.75 13.07 -2.54
N GLN A 6 -28.60 12.29 -1.88
CA GLN A 6 -29.54 11.35 -2.52
C GLN A 6 -30.41 12.02 -3.61
N GLU A 7 -30.68 13.32 -3.46
CA GLU A 7 -31.38 14.15 -4.46
C GLU A 7 -30.58 14.33 -5.76
N ALA A 8 -29.26 14.48 -5.68
CA ALA A 8 -28.39 14.61 -6.86
C ALA A 8 -28.31 13.28 -7.62
N LEU A 9 -28.21 12.16 -6.89
CA LEU A 9 -28.21 10.83 -7.49
C LEU A 9 -29.55 10.50 -8.18
N ALA A 10 -30.67 10.87 -7.55
CA ALA A 10 -31.99 10.76 -8.15
C ALA A 10 -32.14 11.60 -9.43
N PHE A 11 -31.63 12.84 -9.41
CA PHE A 11 -31.67 13.74 -10.57
C PHE A 11 -30.86 13.19 -11.76
N GLU A 12 -29.71 12.57 -11.51
CA GLU A 12 -28.87 11.99 -12.57
C GLU A 12 -29.39 10.65 -13.10
N LEU A 13 -30.12 9.87 -12.28
CA LEU A 13 -30.82 8.65 -12.71
C LEU A 13 -32.06 8.92 -13.58
N GLY A 14 -32.56 10.16 -13.59
CA GLY A 14 -33.65 10.64 -14.46
C GLY A 14 -34.96 10.96 -13.73
N ASP A 15 -35.93 11.50 -14.47
CA ASP A 15 -37.19 12.06 -13.92
C ASP A 15 -38.08 11.04 -13.16
N ASP A 16 -37.89 9.73 -13.41
CA ASP A 16 -38.58 8.66 -12.71
C ASP A 16 -37.97 8.33 -11.33
N TRP A 17 -36.79 8.86 -11.03
CA TRP A 17 -36.08 8.63 -9.77
C TRP A 17 -36.25 9.81 -8.82
N ASN A 18 -36.60 9.51 -7.57
CA ASN A 18 -36.80 10.49 -6.51
C ASN A 18 -36.05 10.00 -5.26
N GLN A 19 -35.67 10.91 -4.36
CA GLN A 19 -34.96 10.64 -3.11
C GLN A 19 -35.55 9.45 -2.33
N LYS A 20 -36.88 9.32 -2.28
CA LYS A 20 -37.56 8.18 -1.64
C LYS A 20 -37.31 6.85 -2.35
N LYS A 21 -37.26 6.82 -3.69
CA LYS A 21 -36.94 5.61 -4.46
C LYS A 21 -35.48 5.21 -4.29
N VAL A 22 -34.57 6.19 -4.23
CA VAL A 22 -33.14 5.96 -3.95
C VAL A 22 -32.93 5.39 -2.53
N SER A 23 -33.61 5.94 -1.53
CA SER A 23 -33.56 5.40 -0.17
C SER A 23 -34.11 3.96 -0.08
N LEU A 24 -35.16 3.64 -0.86
CA LEU A 24 -35.67 2.28 -0.95
C LEU A 24 -34.70 1.33 -1.69
N LEU A 25 -33.96 1.83 -2.67
CA LEU A 25 -32.90 1.09 -3.34
C LEU A 25 -31.75 0.76 -2.38
N GLU A 26 -31.29 1.73 -1.58
CA GLU A 26 -30.22 1.54 -0.59
C GLU A 26 -30.58 0.49 0.47
N GLN A 27 -31.86 0.31 0.76
CA GLN A 27 -32.35 -0.71 1.71
C GLN A 27 -32.54 -2.08 1.07
N LYS A 28 -32.49 -2.19 -0.26
CA LYS A 28 -32.61 -3.47 -0.96
C LYS A 28 -31.25 -4.11 -1.10
N GLU A 29 -31.15 -5.35 -0.65
CA GLU A 29 -29.95 -6.18 -0.77
C GLU A 29 -29.68 -6.63 -2.23
N ILE A 30 -30.72 -6.63 -3.07
CA ILE A 30 -30.66 -7.02 -4.48
C ILE A 30 -31.20 -5.88 -5.34
N VAL A 31 -30.36 -5.38 -6.25
CA VAL A 31 -30.69 -4.33 -7.21
C VAL A 31 -30.64 -4.92 -8.62
N GLU A 32 -31.54 -4.47 -9.50
CA GLU A 32 -31.55 -4.89 -10.91
C GLU A 32 -30.28 -4.42 -11.62
N SER A 33 -29.68 -5.30 -12.45
CA SER A 33 -28.41 -5.03 -13.14
C SER A 33 -28.44 -3.75 -14.00
N ASP A 34 -29.59 -3.43 -14.60
CA ASP A 34 -29.74 -2.23 -15.43
C ASP A 34 -29.65 -0.96 -14.59
N VAL A 35 -30.22 -0.97 -13.38
CA VAL A 35 -30.15 0.14 -12.43
C VAL A 35 -28.76 0.25 -11.82
N LEU A 36 -28.13 -0.87 -11.48
CA LEU A 36 -26.76 -0.91 -10.98
C LEU A 36 -25.77 -0.29 -11.98
N MET A 37 -25.92 -0.61 -13.27
CA MET A 37 -25.08 -0.09 -14.33
C MET A 37 -25.26 1.42 -14.53
N GLN A 38 -26.49 1.92 -14.44
CA GLN A 38 -26.78 3.35 -14.48
C GLN A 38 -26.16 4.08 -13.29
N VAL A 39 -26.32 3.55 -12.08
CA VAL A 39 -25.70 4.11 -10.86
C VAL A 39 -24.17 4.10 -10.96
N ALA A 40 -23.58 3.02 -11.46
CA ALA A 40 -22.14 2.89 -11.68
C ALA A 40 -21.62 3.93 -12.67
N GLN A 41 -22.34 4.16 -13.77
CA GLN A 41 -22.00 5.16 -14.78
C GLN A 41 -22.07 6.59 -14.23
N ILE A 42 -23.09 6.88 -13.42
CA ILE A 42 -23.28 8.17 -12.72
C ILE A 42 -22.14 8.43 -11.73
N LEU A 43 -21.83 7.44 -10.89
CA LEU A 43 -20.76 7.51 -9.90
C LEU A 43 -19.36 7.36 -10.51
N LYS A 44 -19.25 7.09 -11.82
CA LYS A 44 -18.01 6.81 -12.56
C LYS A 44 -17.16 5.71 -11.93
N VAL A 45 -17.81 4.73 -11.32
CA VAL A 45 -17.18 3.53 -10.75
C VAL A 45 -17.64 2.31 -11.56
N PRO A 46 -16.81 1.26 -11.67
CA PRO A 46 -17.25 0.04 -12.34
C PRO A 46 -18.39 -0.62 -11.55
N ALA A 47 -19.40 -1.16 -12.25
CA ALA A 47 -20.52 -1.85 -11.61
C ALA A 47 -20.05 -3.03 -10.74
N GLU A 48 -18.98 -3.70 -11.16
CA GLU A 48 -18.30 -4.75 -10.40
C GLU A 48 -17.76 -4.27 -9.04
N ALA A 49 -17.40 -2.99 -8.89
CA ALA A 49 -16.94 -2.45 -7.60
C ALA A 49 -18.10 -2.16 -6.64
N ILE A 50 -19.33 -2.00 -7.16
CA ILE A 50 -20.54 -1.88 -6.33
C ILE A 50 -21.06 -3.28 -5.97
N GLU A 51 -20.98 -4.22 -6.91
CA GLU A 51 -21.39 -5.62 -6.71
C GLU A 51 -20.45 -6.37 -5.75
N ASN A 52 -19.14 -6.17 -5.88
CA ASN A 52 -18.12 -6.75 -5.00
C ASN A 52 -17.73 -5.81 -3.85
N PHE A 53 -18.58 -4.85 -3.48
CA PHE A 53 -18.30 -3.92 -2.39
C PHE A 53 -18.32 -4.67 -1.05
N ASP A 54 -17.15 -5.11 -0.59
CA ASP A 54 -16.96 -5.71 0.72
C ASP A 54 -16.45 -4.64 1.70
N GLU A 55 -17.29 -4.28 2.67
CA GLU A 55 -16.98 -3.28 3.69
C GLU A 55 -15.76 -3.69 4.53
N GLU A 56 -15.52 -4.99 4.74
CA GLU A 56 -14.35 -5.48 5.48
C GLU A 56 -13.05 -5.32 4.66
N GLN A 57 -13.08 -5.56 3.35
CA GLN A 57 -11.95 -5.27 2.47
C GLN A 57 -11.68 -3.77 2.35
N ALA A 58 -12.73 -2.96 2.27
CA ALA A 58 -12.59 -1.51 2.25
C ALA A 58 -11.97 -1.00 3.56
N ILE A 59 -12.38 -1.50 4.73
CA ILE A 59 -11.77 -1.17 6.02
C ILE A 59 -10.31 -1.64 6.09
N ASN A 60 -9.98 -2.82 5.54
CA ASN A 60 -8.60 -3.33 5.56
C ASN A 60 -7.68 -2.54 4.62
N ILE A 61 -8.18 -2.11 3.45
CA ILE A 61 -7.45 -1.22 2.54
C ILE A 61 -7.37 0.19 3.11
N ILE A 62 -8.43 0.76 3.68
CA ILE A 62 -8.41 2.09 4.28
C ILE A 62 -7.53 2.12 5.53
N SER A 63 -7.53 1.09 6.37
CA SER A 63 -6.64 1.01 7.53
C SER A 63 -5.17 0.86 7.13
N ASN A 64 -4.86 0.09 6.08
CA ASN A 64 -3.51 -0.01 5.54
C ASN A 64 -3.08 1.23 4.71
N THR A 65 -4.02 1.92 4.06
CA THR A 65 -3.71 3.02 3.11
C THR A 65 -3.83 4.40 3.75
N ALA A 66 -4.77 4.64 4.66
CA ALA A 66 -4.86 5.90 5.43
C ALA A 66 -3.75 6.04 6.49
N SER A 67 -2.99 4.97 6.72
CA SER A 67 -1.77 5.00 7.53
C SER A 67 -0.54 5.50 6.74
N PHE A 68 -0.64 5.81 5.44
CA PHE A 68 0.49 6.38 4.69
C PHE A 68 0.88 7.78 5.14
N ASP A 69 -0.05 8.56 5.71
CA ASP A 69 0.27 9.89 6.28
C ASP A 69 0.88 9.82 7.69
N ASN A 70 0.76 8.68 8.38
CA ASN A 70 1.39 8.43 9.68
C ASN A 70 2.30 7.21 9.59
N CYS A 71 3.49 7.47 9.04
CA CYS A 71 4.64 6.58 8.92
C CYS A 71 5.11 6.02 10.29
N GLN A 72 4.30 5.16 10.91
CA GLN A 72 4.53 4.47 12.19
C GLN A 72 4.38 2.94 12.04
N GLN A 73 4.51 2.43 10.81
CA GLN A 73 4.67 0.99 10.55
C GLN A 73 6.07 0.74 9.95
N PRO A 74 7.13 0.71 10.79
CA PRO A 74 8.47 0.32 10.34
C PRO A 74 8.54 -1.16 9.90
N ALA A 75 7.45 -1.93 10.02
CA ALA A 75 7.40 -3.35 9.71
C ALA A 75 7.29 -3.66 8.20
N PHE A 76 6.66 -2.80 7.38
CA PHE A 76 6.45 -3.08 5.95
C PHE A 76 7.68 -2.77 5.08
N PHE A 77 8.51 -1.84 5.50
CA PHE A 77 9.79 -1.51 4.85
C PHE A 77 10.98 -1.90 5.71
N ASN A 78 10.83 -2.93 6.54
CA ASN A 78 11.97 -3.52 7.20
C ASN A 78 12.74 -4.32 6.15
N ASN A 79 13.51 -3.61 5.33
CA ASN A 79 14.58 -4.13 4.51
C ASN A 79 15.68 -4.60 5.47
N GLN A 80 15.34 -5.60 6.31
CA GLN A 80 16.28 -6.32 7.14
C GLN A 80 17.22 -6.96 6.13
N PRO A 81 18.51 -6.59 6.10
CA PRO A 81 19.45 -7.37 5.34
C PRO A 81 19.30 -8.85 5.76
N THR A 82 19.23 -9.76 4.78
CA THR A 82 19.26 -11.21 5.02
C THR A 82 20.56 -11.69 5.68
N PHE A 83 21.50 -10.76 5.90
CA PHE A 83 22.74 -10.96 6.61
C PHE A 83 22.77 -10.08 7.86
N ASN A 84 23.41 -10.56 8.92
CA ASN A 84 23.67 -9.76 10.10
C ASN A 84 24.73 -8.69 9.76
N PRO A 85 24.43 -7.38 9.85
CA PRO A 85 25.38 -6.33 9.52
C PRO A 85 26.64 -6.36 10.40
N LEU A 86 26.55 -6.88 11.63
CA LEU A 86 27.74 -7.06 12.48
C LEU A 86 28.73 -8.05 11.88
N ASP A 87 28.25 -9.14 11.26
CA ASP A 87 29.13 -10.13 10.64
C ASP A 87 29.89 -9.51 9.46
N LYS A 88 29.24 -8.63 8.69
CA LYS A 88 29.90 -7.89 7.60
C LYS A 88 30.93 -6.89 8.09
N MET A 89 30.70 -6.27 9.25
CA MET A 89 31.69 -5.39 9.87
C MET A 89 32.92 -6.19 10.33
N VAL A 90 32.73 -7.35 10.96
CA VAL A 90 33.83 -8.23 11.37
C VAL A 90 34.66 -8.68 10.16
N GLU A 91 34.02 -9.11 9.07
CA GLU A 91 34.68 -9.49 7.82
C GLU A 91 35.58 -8.36 7.26
N LEU A 92 35.09 -7.11 7.30
CA LEU A 92 35.87 -5.94 6.88
C LEU A 92 37.09 -5.70 7.78
N TYR A 93 36.94 -5.84 9.10
CA TYR A 93 38.05 -5.69 10.05
C TYR A 93 39.12 -6.75 9.86
N GLU A 94 38.74 -8.02 9.68
CA GLU A 94 39.70 -9.11 9.41
C GLU A 94 40.47 -8.87 8.11
N ARG A 95 39.78 -8.44 7.05
CA ARG A 95 40.43 -8.10 5.77
C ARG A 95 41.39 -6.92 5.90
N MET A 96 41.01 -5.89 6.65
CA MET A 96 41.87 -4.73 6.89
C MET A 96 43.11 -5.11 7.71
N LEU A 97 42.97 -5.93 8.74
CA LEU A 97 44.10 -6.43 9.54
C LEU A 97 45.06 -7.25 8.68
N LYS A 98 44.54 -8.11 7.80
CA LYS A 98 45.37 -8.88 6.86
C LYS A 98 46.14 -7.97 5.92
N GLN A 99 45.51 -6.94 5.37
CA GLN A 99 46.19 -5.95 4.52
C GLN A 99 47.28 -5.19 5.27
N GLN A 100 47.05 -4.82 6.53
CA GLN A 100 48.07 -4.18 7.36
C GLN A 100 49.26 -5.11 7.61
N LEU A 101 49.03 -6.38 7.93
CA LEU A 101 50.09 -7.37 8.11
C LEU A 101 50.91 -7.58 6.84
N GLU A 102 50.26 -7.69 5.68
CA GLU A 102 50.94 -7.80 4.39
C GLU A 102 51.76 -6.55 4.04
N MET A 103 51.26 -5.36 4.39
CA MET A 103 51.98 -4.10 4.22
C MET A 103 53.24 -4.08 5.09
N ILE A 104 53.13 -4.49 6.36
CA ILE A 104 54.25 -4.56 7.29
C ILE A 104 55.29 -5.57 6.81
N ASP A 105 54.89 -6.78 6.42
CA ASP A 105 55.81 -7.81 5.90
C ASP A 105 56.55 -7.31 4.64
N LYS A 106 55.85 -6.61 3.73
CA LYS A 106 56.49 -5.99 2.56
C LYS A 106 57.50 -4.91 2.96
N LEU A 107 57.17 -4.07 3.94
CA LEU A 107 58.07 -3.04 4.45
C LEU A 107 59.29 -3.65 5.16
N GLU A 108 59.10 -4.70 5.97
CA GLU A 108 60.19 -5.43 6.62
C GLU A 108 61.12 -6.07 5.59
N LYS A 109 60.59 -6.70 4.54
CA LYS A 109 61.38 -7.25 3.43
C LYS A 109 62.17 -6.16 2.69
N LEU A 110 61.60 -4.97 2.49
CA LEU A 110 62.31 -3.85 1.86
C LEU A 110 63.44 -3.31 2.75
N ILE A 111 63.25 -3.34 4.08
CA ILE A 111 64.29 -2.94 5.04
C ILE A 111 65.39 -4.00 5.13
N GLN A 112 65.06 -5.29 5.09
CA GLN A 112 66.03 -6.40 5.15
C GLN A 112 66.85 -6.58 3.86
N ASN A 113 66.31 -6.18 2.70
CA ASN A 113 67.02 -6.22 1.41
C ASN A 113 67.88 -4.97 1.16
N LYS A 114 68.16 -4.16 2.19
CA LYS A 114 68.98 -2.94 2.12
C LYS A 114 70.27 -3.12 2.91
#